data_AF-A0A1E1WEA7-F1
#
_entry.id   AF-A0A1E1WEA7-F1
#
_cell.length_a   1.000
_cell.length_b   1.000
_cell.length_c   1.000
_cell.angle_alpha   90.00
_cell.angle_beta   90.00
_cell.angle_gamma   90.00
#
_symmetry.space_group_name_H-M   'P 1'
#
loop_
_entity.id
_entity.type
_entity.pdbx_description
1 polymer ?
#
loop_
_entity_poly.entity_id
_entity_poly.type
_entity_poly.pdbx_seq_one_letter_code
_entity_poly.pdbx_strand_id
1 'polypeptide(L)'
;MDTAVVRQFLDFFQDFLNLCQQESWPDNETNEQEIKNAFLIATHIEKCLDRLQKQDLISEFLSTLNSHQDSSKLFLKNCFADPPKYILKKIINSNTKINKMDVGIKVFLQLFSVEKLETCLTDLMLEAASKETLLRNLSTEISRENILKFKSQLLLSQLNSSEDSKDSLLGFLNGSNQDMIELLVVSLLNKDYKYNLAIQNILNILTQSLSSKDCKDKSLWKHIFKVNDDYLRKVCLEHGALFKLLTSGLLDCGKLLREQMSMKYFYIELTYSELVVIVQKICQDENLKYEFFDIIRENLGDVAFWENMIIS
;
A
#
# COMPACT_ATOMS: atom_id res chain seq x y z
N MET A 1 31.35 -1.61 -39.62
CA MET A 1 29.89 -1.64 -39.34
C MET A 1 29.52 -0.22 -38.95
N ASP A 2 28.64 0.44 -39.72
CA ASP A 2 28.30 1.84 -39.46
C ASP A 2 27.74 2.00 -38.04
N THR A 3 28.31 2.93 -37.26
CA THR A 3 27.86 3.27 -35.91
C THR A 3 26.37 3.62 -35.85
N ALA A 4 25.80 4.08 -36.96
CA ALA A 4 24.37 4.29 -37.13
C ALA A 4 23.54 3.00 -37.05
N VAL A 5 24.02 1.89 -37.62
CA VAL A 5 23.32 0.59 -37.62
C VAL A 5 23.32 -0.02 -36.22
N VAL A 6 24.43 0.13 -35.48
CA VAL A 6 24.52 -0.33 -34.09
C VAL A 6 23.60 0.47 -33.17
N ARG A 7 23.47 1.78 -33.38
CA ARG A 7 22.53 2.62 -32.63
C ARG A 7 21.07 2.24 -32.90
N GLN A 8 20.68 2.11 -34.17
CA GLN A 8 19.32 1.67 -34.53
C GLN A 8 18.97 0.31 -33.93
N PHE A 9 19.95 -0.60 -33.85
CA PHE A 9 19.78 -1.90 -33.20
C PHE A 9 19.53 -1.76 -31.69
N LEU A 10 20.28 -0.89 -30.99
CA LEU A 10 20.07 -0.64 -29.57
C LEU A 10 18.76 0.11 -29.28
N ASP A 11 18.42 1.09 -30.11
CA ASP A 11 17.17 1.86 -30.01
C ASP A 11 15.96 0.92 -30.09
N PHE A 12 16.01 -0.11 -30.95
CA PHE A 12 14.94 -1.10 -31.06
C PHE A 12 14.73 -1.94 -29.78
N PHE A 13 15.81 -2.32 -29.10
CA PHE A 13 15.72 -2.99 -27.80
C PHE A 13 15.21 -2.03 -26.72
N GLN A 14 15.60 -0.76 -26.80
CA GLN A 14 15.11 0.27 -25.90
C GLN A 14 13.61 0.48 -26.05
N ASP A 15 13.08 0.54 -27.28
CA ASP A 15 11.65 0.70 -27.55
C ASP A 15 10.83 -0.45 -26.96
N PHE A 16 11.32 -1.68 -27.07
CA PHE A 16 10.67 -2.82 -26.44
C PHE A 16 10.70 -2.78 -24.92
N LEU A 17 11.82 -2.35 -24.33
CA LEU A 17 11.92 -2.23 -22.88
C LEU A 17 11.01 -1.12 -22.35
N ASN A 18 10.94 0.01 -23.05
CA ASN A 18 10.01 1.10 -22.76
C ASN A 18 8.56 0.58 -22.82
N LEU A 19 8.22 -0.17 -23.86
CA LEU A 19 6.90 -0.83 -23.98
C LEU A 19 6.64 -1.78 -22.80
N CYS A 20 7.64 -2.54 -22.35
CA CYS A 20 7.52 -3.46 -21.22
C CYS A 20 7.40 -2.75 -19.87
N GLN A 21 7.95 -1.54 -19.72
CA GLN A 21 7.88 -0.72 -18.51
C GLN A 21 6.61 0.15 -18.43
N GLN A 22 5.99 0.48 -19.55
CA GLN A 22 4.83 1.35 -19.60
C GLN A 22 3.63 0.75 -18.86
N GLU A 23 3.27 1.26 -17.68
CA GLU A 23 2.19 0.71 -16.83
C GLU A 23 0.81 0.79 -17.48
N SER A 24 0.57 1.82 -18.30
CA SER A 24 -0.70 2.05 -18.97
C SER A 24 -0.95 1.15 -20.17
N TRP A 25 0.05 0.36 -20.62
CA TRP A 25 -0.10 -0.50 -21.79
C TRP A 25 -0.28 -1.98 -21.38
N PRO A 26 -1.16 -2.75 -22.04
CA PRO A 26 -2.23 -2.27 -22.91
C PRO A 26 -3.32 -1.55 -22.10
N ASP A 27 -4.01 -0.62 -22.76
CA ASP A 27 -5.22 0.04 -22.25
C ASP A 27 -6.47 -0.39 -23.05
N ASN A 28 -7.61 0.21 -22.75
CA ASN A 28 -8.87 -0.09 -23.45
C ASN A 28 -8.92 0.46 -24.88
N GLU A 29 -8.02 1.38 -25.24
CA GLU A 29 -7.94 1.98 -26.58
C GLU A 29 -6.98 1.22 -27.50
N THR A 30 -6.05 0.46 -26.91
CA THR A 30 -5.03 -0.33 -27.60
C THR A 30 -5.67 -1.25 -28.65
N ASN A 31 -5.29 -1.08 -29.91
CA ASN A 31 -5.90 -1.78 -31.03
C ASN A 31 -5.24 -3.15 -31.32
N GLU A 32 -5.90 -3.99 -32.13
CA GLU A 32 -5.39 -5.32 -32.49
C GLU A 32 -4.03 -5.24 -33.21
N GLN A 33 -3.82 -4.18 -34.00
CA GLN A 33 -2.58 -4.00 -34.76
C GLN A 33 -1.39 -3.65 -33.84
N GLU A 34 -1.60 -2.86 -32.79
CA GLU A 34 -0.61 -2.53 -31.78
C GLU A 34 -0.20 -3.77 -30.98
N ILE A 35 -1.18 -4.59 -30.60
CA ILE A 35 -0.92 -5.88 -29.93
C ILE A 35 -0.10 -6.80 -30.85
N LYS A 36 -0.47 -6.87 -32.14
CA LYS A 36 0.27 -7.64 -33.14
C LYS A 36 1.70 -7.13 -33.31
N ASN A 37 1.88 -5.81 -33.38
CA ASN A 37 3.20 -5.19 -33.47
C ASN A 37 4.05 -5.51 -32.23
N ALA A 38 3.48 -5.46 -31.03
CA ALA A 38 4.18 -5.82 -29.80
C ALA A 38 4.71 -7.27 -29.81
N PHE A 39 3.89 -8.23 -30.26
CA PHE A 39 4.34 -9.61 -30.42
C PHE A 39 5.38 -9.79 -31.54
N LEU A 40 5.27 -9.04 -32.64
CA LEU A 40 6.28 -9.07 -33.71
C LEU A 40 7.62 -8.50 -33.23
N ILE A 41 7.61 -7.41 -32.46
CA ILE A 41 8.80 -6.84 -31.82
C ILE A 41 9.42 -7.87 -30.87
N ALA A 42 8.62 -8.48 -30.00
CA ALA A 42 9.08 -9.51 -29.07
C ALA A 42 9.71 -10.70 -29.80
N THR A 43 9.11 -11.16 -30.89
CA THR A 43 9.64 -12.25 -31.74
C THR A 43 10.96 -11.84 -32.40
N HIS A 44 11.08 -10.58 -32.81
CA HIS A 44 12.32 -10.08 -33.39
C HIS A 44 13.45 -10.08 -32.36
N ILE A 45 13.14 -9.64 -31.13
CA ILE A 45 14.09 -9.64 -30.01
C ILE A 45 14.50 -11.06 -29.63
N GLU A 46 13.56 -12.00 -29.53
CA GLU A 46 13.84 -13.42 -29.29
C GLU A 46 14.85 -13.95 -30.34
N LYS A 47 14.60 -13.70 -31.63
CA LYS A 47 15.51 -14.12 -32.71
C LYS A 47 16.88 -13.43 -32.66
N CYS A 48 16.94 -12.16 -32.25
CA CYS A 48 18.18 -11.43 -32.10
C CYS A 48 19.00 -11.97 -30.91
N LEU A 49 18.36 -12.23 -29.78
CA LEU A 49 18.98 -12.84 -28.60
C LEU A 49 19.50 -14.24 -28.92
N ASP A 50 18.72 -15.06 -29.62
CA ASP A 50 19.16 -16.39 -30.09
C ASP A 50 20.42 -16.32 -30.96
N ARG A 51 20.49 -15.33 -31.86
CA ARG A 51 21.67 -15.13 -32.72
C ARG A 51 22.89 -14.68 -31.92
N LEU A 52 22.71 -13.75 -30.98
CA LEU A 52 23.77 -13.28 -30.09
C LEU A 52 24.28 -14.39 -29.17
N GLN A 53 23.38 -15.25 -28.69
CA GLN A 53 23.73 -16.41 -27.88
C GLN A 53 24.52 -17.44 -28.69
N LYS A 54 24.11 -17.73 -29.93
CA LYS A 54 24.86 -18.62 -30.83
C LYS A 54 26.25 -18.11 -31.22
N GLN A 55 26.51 -16.81 -31.03
CA GLN A 55 27.78 -16.16 -31.30
C GLN A 55 28.60 -15.89 -30.03
N ASP A 56 28.12 -16.32 -28.85
CA ASP A 56 28.72 -16.06 -27.53
C ASP A 56 28.90 -14.56 -27.19
N LEU A 57 28.10 -13.67 -27.81
CA LEU A 57 28.18 -12.21 -27.62
C LEU A 57 27.14 -11.66 -26.63
N ILE A 58 26.29 -12.52 -26.06
CA ILE A 58 25.14 -12.08 -25.26
C ILE A 58 25.56 -11.36 -23.96
N SER A 59 26.67 -11.78 -23.33
CA SER A 59 27.18 -11.16 -22.11
C SER A 59 27.70 -9.75 -22.34
N GLU A 60 28.44 -9.54 -23.44
CA GLU A 60 28.94 -8.21 -23.84
C GLU A 60 27.79 -7.29 -24.23
N PHE A 61 26.82 -7.81 -24.99
CA PHE A 61 25.61 -7.07 -25.35
C PHE A 61 24.82 -6.61 -24.12
N LEU A 62 24.50 -7.53 -23.21
CA LEU A 62 23.78 -7.19 -21.98
C LEU A 62 24.57 -6.24 -21.08
N SER A 63 25.91 -6.34 -21.04
CA SER A 63 26.73 -5.41 -20.28
C SER A 63 26.67 -3.98 -20.83
N THR A 64 26.68 -3.86 -22.16
CA THR A 64 26.56 -2.57 -22.86
C THR A 64 25.17 -1.98 -22.66
N LEU A 65 24.13 -2.80 -22.78
CA LEU A 65 22.75 -2.38 -22.58
C LEU A 65 22.48 -1.95 -21.13
N ASN A 66 23.05 -2.64 -20.14
CA ASN A 66 22.97 -2.27 -18.72
C ASN A 66 23.73 -0.97 -18.40
N SER A 67 24.85 -0.68 -19.08
CA SER A 67 25.61 0.56 -18.84
C SER A 67 24.87 1.83 -19.28
N HIS A 68 23.81 1.67 -20.08
CA HIS A 68 23.00 2.76 -20.61
C HIS A 68 21.61 2.87 -19.97
N GLN A 69 21.29 2.08 -18.93
CA GLN A 69 19.94 2.03 -18.34
C GLN A 69 19.91 2.06 -16.81
N ASP A 70 18.93 2.78 -16.25
CA ASP A 70 18.51 2.73 -14.84
C ASP A 70 17.58 1.53 -14.52
N SER A 71 17.53 0.52 -15.40
CA SER A 71 16.63 -0.64 -15.25
C SER A 71 17.25 -1.73 -14.38
N SER A 72 16.44 -2.37 -13.52
CA SER A 72 16.96 -3.46 -12.67
C SER A 72 17.43 -4.67 -13.49
N LYS A 73 18.57 -5.27 -13.13
CA LYS A 73 19.11 -6.48 -13.78
C LYS A 73 18.10 -7.65 -13.78
N LEU A 74 17.25 -7.72 -12.76
CA LEU A 74 16.19 -8.72 -12.65
C LEU A 74 15.10 -8.53 -13.71
N PHE A 75 14.68 -7.28 -13.94
CA PHE A 75 13.68 -6.92 -14.96
C PHE A 75 14.17 -7.32 -16.35
N LEU A 76 15.39 -6.93 -16.72
CA LEU A 76 15.97 -7.28 -18.03
C LEU A 76 16.08 -8.78 -18.23
N LYS A 77 16.50 -9.52 -17.19
CA LYS A 77 16.56 -10.98 -17.24
C LYS A 77 15.18 -11.60 -17.50
N ASN A 78 14.13 -11.10 -16.85
CA ASN A 78 12.78 -11.62 -17.04
C ASN A 78 12.20 -11.23 -18.41
N CYS A 79 12.46 -10.02 -18.90
CA CYS A 79 12.02 -9.55 -20.22
C CYS A 79 12.67 -10.32 -21.36
N PHE A 80 13.97 -10.65 -21.24
CA PHE A 80 14.74 -11.28 -22.32
C PHE A 80 14.77 -12.81 -22.25
N ALA A 81 14.33 -13.43 -21.15
CA ALA A 81 14.25 -14.89 -21.06
C ALA A 81 13.20 -15.48 -22.03
N ASP A 82 12.03 -14.84 -22.15
CA ASP A 82 11.00 -15.17 -23.13
C ASP A 82 10.19 -13.91 -23.45
N PRO A 83 10.65 -13.10 -24.43
CA PRO A 83 10.02 -11.82 -24.74
C PRO A 83 8.54 -11.93 -25.15
N PRO A 84 8.11 -12.91 -25.99
CA PRO A 84 6.69 -13.11 -26.30
C PRO A 84 5.85 -13.47 -25.09
N LYS A 85 6.34 -14.34 -24.19
CA LYS A 85 5.65 -14.66 -22.94
C LYS A 85 5.52 -13.45 -22.04
N TYR A 86 6.53 -12.57 -22.00
CA TYR A 86 6.47 -11.34 -21.21
C TYR A 86 5.34 -10.41 -21.69
N ILE A 87 5.19 -10.23 -23.01
CA ILE A 87 4.08 -9.45 -23.59
C ILE A 87 2.73 -10.11 -23.27
N LEU A 88 2.61 -11.43 -23.43
CA LEU A 88 1.38 -12.16 -23.10
C LEU A 88 1.01 -12.01 -21.62
N LYS A 89 2.00 -12.14 -20.72
CA LYS A 89 1.84 -11.90 -19.28
C LYS A 89 1.35 -10.49 -18.98
N LYS A 90 1.88 -9.49 -19.69
CA LYS A 90 1.48 -8.10 -19.53
C LYS A 90 0.04 -7.87 -19.97
N ILE A 91 -0.40 -8.48 -21.07
CA ILE A 91 -1.79 -8.43 -21.52
C ILE A 91 -2.72 -9.06 -20.48
N ILE A 92 -2.40 -10.27 -19.98
CA ILE A 92 -3.23 -10.99 -19.00
C ILE A 92 -3.33 -10.23 -17.67
N ASN A 93 -2.24 -9.61 -17.22
CA ASN A 93 -2.21 -8.88 -15.94
C ASN A 93 -2.66 -7.42 -16.04
N SER A 94 -2.98 -6.93 -17.25
CA SER A 94 -3.42 -5.55 -17.46
C SER A 94 -4.84 -5.32 -16.95
N ASN A 95 -5.16 -4.10 -16.53
CA ASN A 95 -6.50 -3.71 -16.08
C ASN A 95 -7.47 -3.43 -17.26
N THR A 96 -7.33 -4.17 -18.36
CA THR A 96 -8.13 -3.98 -19.58
C THR A 96 -9.40 -4.83 -19.60
N LYS A 97 -10.36 -4.47 -20.45
CA LYS A 97 -11.57 -5.28 -20.67
C LYS A 97 -11.21 -6.67 -21.20
N ILE A 98 -11.97 -7.69 -20.79
CA ILE A 98 -11.81 -9.10 -21.19
C ILE A 98 -11.68 -9.24 -22.72
N ASN A 99 -12.46 -8.51 -23.49
CA ASN A 99 -12.40 -8.54 -24.96
C ASN A 99 -11.01 -8.20 -25.53
N LYS A 100 -10.20 -7.38 -24.85
CA LYS A 100 -8.82 -7.05 -25.27
C LYS A 100 -7.85 -8.18 -24.95
N MET A 101 -8.05 -8.86 -23.83
CA MET A 101 -7.33 -10.09 -23.52
C MET A 101 -7.62 -11.18 -24.56
N ASP A 102 -8.89 -11.34 -24.97
CA ASP A 102 -9.28 -12.29 -26.02
C ASP A 102 -8.60 -11.97 -27.36
N VAL A 103 -8.56 -10.68 -27.74
CA VAL A 103 -7.82 -10.23 -28.92
C VAL A 103 -6.34 -10.55 -28.79
N GLY A 104 -5.73 -10.32 -27.62
CA GLY A 104 -4.34 -10.66 -27.34
C GLY A 104 -4.02 -12.14 -27.52
N ILE A 105 -4.85 -13.02 -26.96
CA ILE A 105 -4.70 -14.48 -27.09
C ILE A 105 -4.93 -14.91 -28.54
N LYS A 106 -5.91 -14.32 -29.24
CA LYS A 106 -6.17 -14.61 -30.66
C LYS A 106 -4.97 -14.22 -31.53
N VAL A 107 -4.40 -13.04 -31.33
CA VAL A 107 -3.20 -12.59 -32.04
C VAL A 107 -2.00 -13.47 -31.70
N PHE A 108 -1.85 -13.88 -30.44
CA PHE A 108 -0.80 -14.82 -30.03
C PHE A 108 -0.90 -16.13 -30.81
N LEU A 109 -2.10 -16.73 -30.90
CA LEU A 109 -2.33 -17.97 -31.64
C LEU A 109 -2.19 -17.82 -33.17
N GLN A 110 -2.28 -16.60 -33.71
CA GLN A 110 -1.95 -16.35 -35.12
C GLN A 110 -0.43 -16.40 -35.37
N LEU A 111 0.38 -16.10 -34.35
CA LEU A 111 1.84 -15.97 -34.47
C LEU A 111 2.61 -17.18 -33.90
N PHE A 112 2.02 -17.91 -32.96
CA PHE A 112 2.65 -19.00 -32.22
C PHE A 112 1.76 -20.24 -32.15
N SER A 113 2.36 -21.40 -31.84
CA SER A 113 1.63 -22.66 -31.70
C SER A 113 0.76 -22.67 -30.43
N VAL A 114 -0.29 -23.49 -30.46
CA VAL A 114 -1.15 -23.77 -29.29
C VAL A 114 -0.32 -24.31 -28.13
N GLU A 115 0.64 -25.20 -28.40
CA GLU A 115 1.56 -25.75 -27.40
C GLU A 115 2.39 -24.66 -26.68
N LYS A 116 2.85 -23.63 -27.43
CA LYS A 116 3.58 -22.49 -26.82
C LYS A 116 2.64 -21.69 -25.91
N LEU A 117 1.38 -21.50 -26.31
CA LEU A 117 0.39 -20.84 -25.47
C LEU A 117 0.13 -21.64 -24.18
N GLU A 118 -0.09 -22.94 -24.28
CA GLU A 118 -0.32 -23.82 -23.13
C GLU A 118 0.85 -23.78 -22.14
N THR A 119 2.08 -23.83 -22.64
CA THR A 119 3.29 -23.74 -21.81
C THR A 119 3.36 -22.39 -21.10
N CYS A 120 3.16 -21.28 -21.83
CA CYS A 120 3.15 -19.94 -21.26
C CYS A 120 2.07 -19.79 -20.18
N LEU A 121 0.83 -20.24 -20.44
CA LEU A 121 -0.27 -20.15 -19.49
C LEU A 121 -0.04 -21.04 -18.27
N THR A 122 0.51 -22.24 -18.44
CA THR A 122 0.82 -23.15 -17.33
C THR A 122 1.83 -22.52 -16.39
N ASP A 123 2.90 -21.93 -16.93
CA ASP A 123 3.90 -21.24 -16.12
C ASP A 123 3.31 -20.01 -15.40
N LEU A 124 2.46 -19.25 -16.09
CA LEU A 124 1.78 -18.09 -15.49
C LEU A 124 0.81 -18.50 -14.37
N MET A 125 0.09 -19.60 -14.57
CA MET A 125 -0.81 -20.17 -13.56
C MET A 125 -0.03 -20.69 -12.35
N LEU A 126 1.12 -21.36 -12.56
CA LEU A 126 1.99 -21.81 -11.48
C LEU A 126 2.60 -20.61 -10.71
N GLU A 127 2.99 -19.55 -11.42
CA GLU A 127 3.46 -18.31 -10.79
C GLU A 127 2.35 -17.64 -9.96
N ALA A 128 1.12 -17.58 -10.49
CA ALA A 128 -0.02 -17.03 -9.77
C ALA A 128 -0.40 -17.88 -8.55
N ALA A 129 -0.48 -19.20 -8.72
CA ALA A 129 -0.81 -20.14 -7.65
C ALA A 129 0.25 -20.15 -6.55
N SER A 130 1.55 -20.04 -6.88
CA SER A 130 2.62 -19.94 -5.88
C SER A 130 2.54 -18.62 -5.10
N LYS A 131 2.25 -17.49 -5.75
CA LYS A 131 2.01 -16.22 -5.06
C LYS A 131 0.78 -16.26 -4.17
N GLU A 132 -0.33 -16.83 -4.64
CA GLU A 132 -1.54 -16.98 -3.83
C GLU A 132 -1.32 -17.90 -2.63
N THR A 133 -0.58 -19.00 -2.83
CA THR A 133 -0.19 -19.90 -1.75
C THR A 133 0.70 -19.20 -0.72
N LEU A 134 1.68 -18.40 -1.18
CA LEU A 134 2.49 -17.55 -0.30
C LEU A 134 1.63 -16.54 0.46
N LEU A 135 0.67 -15.88 -0.20
CA LEU A 135 -0.25 -14.94 0.44
C LEU A 135 -1.16 -15.61 1.47
N ARG A 136 -1.64 -16.83 1.19
CA ARG A 136 -2.46 -17.61 2.13
C ARG A 136 -1.67 -18.11 3.32
N ASN A 137 -0.41 -18.50 3.13
CA ASN A 137 0.46 -18.99 4.20
C ASN A 137 1.20 -17.87 4.95
N LEU A 138 1.17 -16.64 4.42
CA LEU A 138 1.81 -15.49 5.06
C LEU A 138 1.25 -15.24 6.47
N SER A 139 -0.05 -15.42 6.68
CA SER A 139 -0.67 -15.28 8.01
C SER A 139 -0.43 -16.47 8.95
N THR A 140 -0.04 -17.64 8.43
CA THR A 140 0.29 -18.82 9.24
C THR A 140 1.76 -18.84 9.66
N GLU A 141 2.64 -18.31 8.82
CA GLU A 141 4.09 -18.29 9.03
C GLU A 141 4.57 -16.98 9.67
N ILE A 142 3.91 -15.86 9.36
CA ILE A 142 4.30 -14.53 9.83
C ILE A 142 3.21 -13.98 10.76
N SER A 143 3.62 -13.53 11.95
CA SER A 143 2.71 -12.90 12.90
C SER A 143 2.02 -11.67 12.28
N ARG A 144 0.75 -11.45 12.65
CA ARG A 144 -0.03 -10.27 12.23
C ARG A 144 0.73 -8.97 12.48
N GLU A 145 1.46 -8.87 13.59
CA GLU A 145 2.28 -7.71 13.93
C GLU A 145 3.38 -7.43 12.91
N ASN A 146 4.09 -8.46 12.45
CA ASN A 146 5.15 -8.32 11.47
C ASN A 146 4.59 -7.96 10.09
N ILE A 147 3.43 -8.52 9.71
CA ILE A 147 2.71 -8.13 8.49
C ILE A 147 2.28 -6.66 8.57
N LEU A 148 1.77 -6.22 9.71
CA LEU A 148 1.30 -4.85 9.91
C LEU A 148 2.46 -3.85 9.86
N LYS A 149 3.61 -4.17 10.45
CA LYS A 149 4.85 -3.39 10.33
C LYS A 149 5.36 -3.32 8.90
N PHE A 150 5.29 -4.42 8.14
CA PHE A 150 5.68 -4.41 6.74
C PHE A 150 4.74 -3.51 5.91
N LYS A 151 3.43 -3.64 6.11
CA LYS A 151 2.43 -2.78 5.45
C LYS A 151 2.64 -1.31 5.80
N SER A 152 3.00 -0.98 7.05
CA SER A 152 3.22 0.42 7.46
C SER A 152 4.44 1.01 6.75
N GLN A 153 5.53 0.25 6.62
CA GLN A 153 6.71 0.68 5.87
C GLN A 153 6.40 0.89 4.38
N LEU A 154 5.58 0.02 3.79
CA LEU A 154 5.17 0.15 2.39
C LEU A 154 4.32 1.40 2.17
N LEU A 155 3.33 1.64 3.04
CA LEU A 155 2.51 2.85 3.01
C LEU A 155 3.37 4.12 3.17
N LEU A 156 4.25 4.15 4.17
CA LEU A 156 5.16 5.29 4.40
C LEU A 156 6.07 5.55 3.21
N SER A 157 6.54 4.50 2.53
CA SER A 157 7.32 4.62 1.30
C SER A 157 6.51 5.27 0.18
N GLN A 158 5.26 4.85 -0.01
CA GLN A 158 4.37 5.42 -1.03
C GLN A 158 4.06 6.89 -0.78
N LEU A 159 3.80 7.25 0.49
CA LEU A 159 3.50 8.62 0.89
C LEU A 159 4.71 9.55 0.74
N ASN A 160 5.92 9.04 0.92
CA ASN A 160 7.14 9.79 0.68
C ASN A 160 7.42 10.04 -0.81
N SER A 161 7.02 9.10 -1.68
CA SER A 161 7.22 9.21 -3.13
C SER A 161 6.12 9.98 -3.87
N SER A 162 5.00 10.26 -3.21
CA SER A 162 3.83 10.90 -3.83
C SER A 162 3.79 12.40 -3.54
N GLU A 163 3.68 13.22 -4.59
CA GLU A 163 3.49 14.67 -4.45
C GLU A 163 2.10 15.01 -3.84
N ASP A 164 1.09 14.17 -4.07
CA ASP A 164 -0.31 14.32 -3.60
C ASP A 164 -0.66 13.44 -2.39
N SER A 165 0.30 13.27 -1.48
CA SER A 165 0.14 12.40 -0.29
C SER A 165 -1.01 12.81 0.65
N LYS A 166 -1.41 14.10 0.67
CA LYS A 166 -2.48 14.61 1.55
C LYS A 166 -3.89 14.18 1.12
N ASP A 167 -4.20 14.25 -0.17
CA ASP A 167 -5.54 13.91 -0.66
C ASP A 167 -5.78 12.39 -0.57
N SER A 168 -4.74 11.61 -0.80
CA SER A 168 -4.75 10.15 -0.58
C SER A 168 -5.04 9.81 0.89
N LEU A 169 -4.40 10.52 1.82
CA LEU A 169 -4.62 10.34 3.27
C LEU A 169 -6.03 10.75 3.73
N LEU A 170 -6.56 11.85 3.21
CA LEU A 170 -7.95 12.26 3.47
C LEU A 170 -8.95 11.24 2.91
N GLY A 171 -8.64 10.64 1.75
CA GLY A 171 -9.40 9.52 1.19
C GLY A 171 -9.43 8.30 2.13
N PHE A 172 -8.31 7.97 2.78
CA PHE A 172 -8.26 6.86 3.75
C PHE A 172 -9.10 7.13 5.01
N LEU A 173 -9.26 8.39 5.42
CA LEU A 173 -10.07 8.74 6.60
C LEU A 173 -11.58 8.74 6.30
N ASN A 174 -11.99 9.23 5.12
CA ASN A 174 -13.39 9.35 4.70
C ASN A 174 -14.11 8.01 4.40
N GLY A 175 -13.40 6.88 4.53
CA GLY A 175 -13.95 5.52 4.47
C GLY A 175 -13.30 4.58 5.49
N SER A 176 -12.79 5.15 6.59
CA SER A 176 -11.94 4.47 7.56
C SER A 176 -12.55 3.16 8.08
N ASN A 177 -11.84 2.06 7.87
CA ASN A 177 -12.10 0.76 8.51
C ASN A 177 -11.07 0.53 9.63
N GLN A 178 -11.33 -0.45 10.49
CA GLN A 178 -10.45 -0.75 11.63
C GLN A 178 -9.00 -1.02 11.20
N ASP A 179 -8.80 -1.80 10.14
CA ASP A 179 -7.48 -2.21 9.69
C ASP A 179 -6.65 -1.02 9.16
N MET A 180 -7.28 -0.06 8.50
CA MET A 180 -6.62 1.17 8.03
C MET A 180 -6.22 2.06 9.19
N ILE A 181 -7.09 2.25 10.19
CA ILE A 181 -6.73 3.05 11.37
C ILE A 181 -5.61 2.38 12.17
N GLU A 182 -5.66 1.05 12.33
CA GLU A 182 -4.58 0.29 12.97
C GLU A 182 -3.26 0.45 12.20
N LEU A 183 -3.29 0.41 10.86
CA LEU A 183 -2.13 0.65 10.01
C LEU A 183 -1.57 2.07 10.16
N LEU A 184 -2.42 3.11 10.22
CA LEU A 184 -1.99 4.49 10.43
C LEU A 184 -1.34 4.67 11.81
N VAL A 185 -1.93 4.12 12.86
CA VAL A 185 -1.35 4.16 14.22
C VAL A 185 0.01 3.46 14.26
N VAL A 186 0.14 2.29 13.63
CA VAL A 186 1.44 1.60 13.55
C VAL A 186 2.46 2.37 12.70
N SER A 187 2.01 3.11 11.68
CA SER A 187 2.88 3.96 10.87
C SER A 187 3.48 5.12 11.69
N LEU A 188 2.73 5.68 12.65
CA LEU A 188 3.23 6.74 13.55
C LEU A 188 4.33 6.28 14.51
N LEU A 189 4.45 4.98 14.76
CA LEU A 189 5.48 4.37 15.62
C LEU A 189 6.78 4.02 14.88
N ASN A 190 6.85 4.30 13.58
CA ASN A 190 8.04 4.01 12.80
C ASN A 190 9.17 4.99 13.17
N LYS A 191 10.36 4.45 13.46
CA LYS A 191 11.54 5.22 13.93
C LYS A 191 12.57 5.48 12.84
N ASP A 192 12.33 5.03 11.61
CA ASP A 192 13.26 5.23 10.50
C ASP A 192 13.11 6.68 9.97
N TYR A 193 14.20 7.43 10.08
CA TYR A 193 14.27 8.86 9.76
C TYR A 193 13.83 9.16 8.32
N LYS A 194 14.00 8.22 7.39
CA LYS A 194 13.63 8.41 5.99
C LYS A 194 12.13 8.60 5.83
N TYR A 195 11.31 8.11 6.76
CA TYR A 195 9.85 8.22 6.73
C TYR A 195 9.28 9.40 7.53
N ASN A 196 10.13 10.24 8.13
CA ASN A 196 9.68 11.32 9.03
C ASN A 196 8.65 12.26 8.38
N LEU A 197 8.81 12.59 7.10
CA LEU A 197 7.88 13.47 6.40
C LEU A 197 6.49 12.83 6.26
N ALA A 198 6.42 11.57 5.82
CA ALA A 198 5.17 10.82 5.77
C ALA A 198 4.52 10.67 7.15
N ILE A 199 5.30 10.39 8.20
CA ILE A 199 4.81 10.30 9.59
C ILE A 199 4.18 11.63 10.03
N GLN A 200 4.84 12.76 9.77
CA GLN A 200 4.31 14.08 10.10
C GLN A 200 3.03 14.39 9.33
N ASN A 201 2.94 14.00 8.05
CA ASN A 201 1.71 14.16 7.27
C ASN A 201 0.55 13.35 7.87
N ILE A 202 0.78 12.09 8.24
CA ILE A 202 -0.23 11.27 8.91
C ILE A 202 -0.67 11.92 10.22
N LEU A 203 0.29 12.34 11.05
CA LEU A 203 0.01 12.96 12.35
C LEU A 203 -0.82 14.25 12.19
N ASN A 204 -0.45 15.11 11.25
CA ASN A 204 -1.15 16.38 11.00
C ASN A 204 -2.60 16.14 10.57
N ILE A 205 -2.83 15.20 9.65
CA ILE A 205 -4.17 14.92 9.15
C ILE A 205 -5.03 14.27 10.24
N LEU A 206 -4.49 13.30 10.99
CA LEU A 206 -5.22 12.71 12.12
C LEU A 206 -5.58 13.76 13.18
N THR A 207 -4.63 14.63 13.53
CA THR A 207 -4.84 15.73 14.47
C THR A 207 -5.92 16.67 13.98
N GLN A 208 -5.89 17.04 12.68
CA GLN A 208 -6.89 17.90 12.06
C GLN A 208 -8.29 17.28 12.09
N SER A 209 -8.44 16.01 11.70
CA SER A 209 -9.73 15.31 11.72
C SER A 209 -10.27 15.14 13.14
N LEU A 210 -9.44 14.76 14.11
CA LEU A 210 -9.90 14.63 15.51
C LEU A 210 -10.26 15.99 16.13
N SER A 211 -9.54 17.05 15.77
CA SER A 211 -9.84 18.41 16.24
C SER A 211 -11.11 19.01 15.63
N SER A 212 -11.53 18.52 14.45
CA SER A 212 -12.74 19.01 13.76
C SER A 212 -14.01 18.80 14.60
N LYS A 213 -14.02 17.72 15.42
CA LYS A 213 -15.19 17.25 16.17
C LYS A 213 -16.45 17.14 15.30
N ASP A 214 -16.30 16.81 14.01
CA ASP A 214 -17.40 16.63 13.06
C ASP A 214 -18.03 15.23 13.21
N CYS A 215 -19.34 15.14 13.08
CA CYS A 215 -20.08 13.88 13.03
C CYS A 215 -19.63 12.96 11.88
N LYS A 216 -19.02 13.51 10.82
CA LYS A 216 -18.44 12.71 9.72
C LYS A 216 -17.26 11.85 10.18
N ASP A 217 -16.53 12.28 11.19
CA ASP A 217 -15.34 11.60 11.72
C ASP A 217 -15.69 10.59 12.84
N LYS A 218 -16.98 10.29 13.03
CA LYS A 218 -17.45 9.38 14.08
C LYS A 218 -16.87 7.97 13.97
N SER A 219 -16.67 7.47 12.75
CA SER A 219 -16.04 6.17 12.50
C SER A 219 -14.55 6.17 12.89
N LEU A 220 -13.85 7.28 12.63
CA LEU A 220 -12.45 7.45 13.02
C LEU A 220 -12.30 7.35 14.54
N TRP A 221 -13.11 8.10 15.29
CA TRP A 221 -13.14 8.04 16.76
C TRP A 221 -13.45 6.63 17.28
N LYS A 222 -14.40 5.92 16.66
CA LYS A 222 -14.72 4.55 17.06
C LYS A 222 -13.55 3.60 16.81
N HIS A 223 -12.86 3.73 15.68
CA HIS A 223 -11.80 2.80 15.29
C HIS A 223 -10.49 3.06 16.04
N ILE A 224 -10.16 4.32 16.37
CA ILE A 224 -8.91 4.66 17.07
C ILE A 224 -8.87 4.03 18.47
N PHE A 225 -10.01 4.00 19.18
CA PHE A 225 -10.13 3.37 20.49
C PHE A 225 -10.18 1.83 20.46
N LYS A 226 -10.33 1.25 19.27
CA LYS A 226 -10.31 -0.21 19.06
C LYS A 226 -8.96 -0.74 18.58
N VAL A 227 -7.98 0.15 18.37
CA VAL A 227 -6.61 -0.26 18.04
C VAL A 227 -6.02 -1.08 19.18
N ASN A 228 -5.12 -2.00 18.85
CA ASN A 228 -4.39 -2.79 19.84
C ASN A 228 -3.78 -1.89 20.92
N ASP A 229 -3.98 -2.29 22.18
CA ASP A 229 -3.68 -1.48 23.36
C ASP A 229 -2.19 -1.07 23.43
N ASP A 230 -1.27 -1.94 23.01
CA ASP A 230 0.16 -1.64 23.02
C ASP A 230 0.53 -0.58 21.99
N TYR A 231 -0.10 -0.59 20.81
CA TYR A 231 0.14 0.42 19.79
C TYR A 231 -0.48 1.76 20.19
N LEU A 232 -1.71 1.74 20.72
CA LEU A 232 -2.38 2.95 21.16
C LEU A 232 -1.58 3.63 22.29
N ARG A 233 -1.16 2.89 23.32
CA ARG A 233 -0.33 3.44 24.41
C ARG A 233 0.97 4.04 23.91
N LYS A 234 1.70 3.31 23.05
CA LYS A 234 2.98 3.81 22.50
C LYS A 234 2.78 5.10 21.71
N VAL A 235 1.72 5.19 20.91
CA VAL A 235 1.42 6.42 20.17
C VAL A 235 1.07 7.57 21.11
N CYS A 236 0.29 7.32 22.16
CA CYS A 236 -0.02 8.35 23.16
C CYS A 236 1.25 8.87 23.87
N LEU A 237 2.19 7.97 24.20
CA LEU A 237 3.47 8.33 24.82
C LEU A 237 4.39 9.12 23.88
N GLU A 238 4.49 8.70 22.61
CA GLU A 238 5.38 9.34 21.63
C GLU A 238 4.78 10.64 21.03
N HIS A 239 3.45 10.76 21.03
CA HIS A 239 2.72 11.89 20.41
C HIS A 239 1.72 12.52 21.40
N GLY A 240 2.22 13.20 22.42
CA GLY A 240 1.39 13.78 23.50
C GLY A 240 0.28 14.75 23.05
N ALA A 241 0.45 15.45 21.91
CA ALA A 241 -0.61 16.28 21.34
C ALA A 241 -1.84 15.45 20.92
N LEU A 242 -1.61 14.27 20.34
CA LEU A 242 -2.67 13.34 19.97
C LEU A 242 -3.32 12.77 21.22
N PHE A 243 -2.54 12.43 22.25
CA PHE A 243 -3.06 11.98 23.54
C PHE A 243 -4.01 13.01 24.18
N LYS A 244 -3.64 14.30 24.17
CA LYS A 244 -4.49 15.38 24.67
C LYS A 244 -5.82 15.49 23.92
N LEU A 245 -5.81 15.35 22.59
CA LEU A 245 -7.02 15.33 21.78
C LEU A 245 -7.92 14.13 22.13
N LEU A 246 -7.34 12.93 22.23
CA LEU A 246 -8.08 11.74 22.61
C LEU A 246 -8.73 11.91 23.99
N THR A 247 -7.96 12.41 24.97
CA THR A 247 -8.45 12.68 26.33
C THR A 247 -9.57 13.72 26.34
N SER A 248 -9.46 14.79 25.54
CA SER A 248 -10.54 15.77 25.39
C SER A 248 -11.81 15.14 24.83
N GLY A 249 -11.69 14.25 23.84
CA GLY A 249 -12.84 13.51 23.30
C GLY A 249 -13.50 12.60 24.36
N LEU A 250 -12.69 11.91 25.16
CA LEU A 250 -13.20 11.09 26.26
C LEU A 250 -13.91 11.95 27.32
N LEU A 251 -13.34 13.09 27.69
CA LEU A 251 -13.97 14.04 28.61
C LEU A 251 -15.34 14.50 28.13
N ASP A 252 -15.47 14.81 26.84
CA ASP A 252 -16.75 15.20 26.26
C ASP A 252 -17.77 14.03 26.29
N CYS A 253 -17.32 12.79 26.06
CA CYS A 253 -18.16 11.59 26.23
C CYS A 253 -18.62 11.40 27.68
N GLY A 254 -17.71 11.58 28.64
CA GLY A 254 -18.02 11.46 30.07
C GLY A 254 -19.07 12.49 30.52
N LYS A 255 -18.94 13.74 30.07
CA LYS A 255 -19.95 14.78 30.31
C LYS A 255 -21.31 14.40 29.72
N LEU A 256 -21.33 13.95 28.46
CA LEU A 256 -22.56 13.55 27.78
C LEU A 256 -23.29 12.42 28.52
N LEU A 257 -22.55 11.40 28.97
CA LEU A 257 -23.11 10.26 29.71
C LEU A 257 -23.64 10.67 31.09
N ARG A 258 -22.88 11.49 31.82
CA ARG A 258 -23.28 11.98 33.15
C ARG A 258 -24.54 12.85 33.09
N GLU A 259 -24.66 13.66 32.04
CA GLU A 259 -25.78 14.57 31.84
C GLU A 259 -26.94 13.94 31.06
N GLN A 260 -26.85 12.64 30.73
CA GLN A 260 -27.86 11.87 29.99
C GLN A 260 -28.30 12.53 28.68
N MET A 261 -27.36 13.19 27.99
CA MET A 261 -27.63 13.88 26.73
C MET A 261 -27.72 12.89 25.56
N SER A 262 -28.42 13.29 24.49
CA SER A 262 -28.61 12.44 23.31
C SER A 262 -27.32 12.24 22.51
N MET A 263 -26.92 10.99 22.27
CA MET A 263 -25.76 10.62 21.44
C MET A 263 -25.98 10.76 19.93
N LYS A 264 -27.22 11.02 19.48
CA LYS A 264 -27.60 10.92 18.06
C LYS A 264 -26.81 11.87 17.15
N TYR A 265 -26.41 13.03 17.67
CA TYR A 265 -25.69 14.07 16.94
C TYR A 265 -24.30 14.36 17.54
N PHE A 266 -23.81 13.46 18.37
CA PHE A 266 -22.49 13.60 18.99
C PHE A 266 -21.42 12.97 18.09
N TYR A 267 -20.25 13.61 18.02
CA TYR A 267 -19.17 13.25 17.11
C TYR A 267 -18.39 12.00 17.54
N ILE A 268 -18.65 11.51 18.76
CA ILE A 268 -18.18 10.22 19.27
C ILE A 268 -19.40 9.39 19.67
N GLU A 269 -19.35 8.08 19.48
CA GLU A 269 -20.37 7.16 20.03
C GLU A 269 -19.67 6.06 20.79
N LEU A 270 -19.70 6.20 22.10
CA LEU A 270 -19.18 5.26 23.07
C LEU A 270 -20.26 5.01 24.13
N THR A 271 -20.51 3.74 24.39
CA THR A 271 -21.28 3.31 25.56
C THR A 271 -20.46 3.53 26.84
N TYR A 272 -21.13 3.56 28.00
CA TYR A 272 -20.43 3.66 29.30
C TYR A 272 -19.42 2.53 29.48
N SER A 273 -19.77 1.29 29.10
CA SER A 273 -18.86 0.14 29.16
C SER A 273 -17.63 0.30 28.24
N GLU A 274 -17.81 0.85 27.03
CA GLU A 274 -16.67 1.10 26.14
C GLU A 274 -15.78 2.22 26.70
N LEU A 275 -16.36 3.29 27.25
CA LEU A 275 -15.62 4.37 27.89
C LEU A 275 -14.77 3.86 29.06
N VAL A 276 -15.35 3.05 29.95
CA VAL A 276 -14.64 2.41 31.08
C VAL A 276 -13.44 1.62 30.57
N VAL A 277 -13.65 0.74 29.59
CA VAL A 277 -12.58 -0.08 29.00
C VAL A 277 -11.46 0.79 28.41
N ILE A 278 -11.79 1.87 27.70
CA ILE A 278 -10.79 2.77 27.10
C ILE A 278 -9.99 3.51 28.18
N VAL A 279 -10.66 4.04 29.21
CA VAL A 279 -10.02 4.74 30.33
C VAL A 279 -9.06 3.80 31.06
N GLN A 280 -9.50 2.57 31.34
CA GLN A 280 -8.65 1.55 31.95
C GLN A 280 -7.42 1.24 31.11
N LYS A 281 -7.59 1.06 29.79
CA LYS A 281 -6.48 0.78 28.86
C LYS A 281 -5.41 1.88 28.86
N ILE A 282 -5.84 3.14 28.87
CA ILE A 282 -4.94 4.30 28.93
C ILE A 282 -4.24 4.34 30.30
N CYS A 283 -5.00 4.16 31.38
CA CYS A 283 -4.48 4.26 32.75
C CYS A 283 -3.68 3.04 33.22
N GLN A 284 -3.52 2.01 32.39
CA GLN A 284 -2.57 0.91 32.64
C GLN A 284 -1.11 1.39 32.63
N ASP A 285 -0.81 2.46 31.87
CA ASP A 285 0.49 3.13 31.92
C ASP A 285 0.41 4.28 32.93
N GLU A 286 1.32 4.28 33.92
CA GLU A 286 1.29 5.27 35.00
C GLU A 286 1.56 6.70 34.49
N ASN A 287 2.41 6.89 33.46
CA ASN A 287 2.67 8.24 32.94
C ASN A 287 1.43 8.80 32.24
N LEU A 288 0.79 7.99 31.39
CA LEU A 288 -0.45 8.39 30.72
C LEU A 288 -1.58 8.62 31.74
N LYS A 289 -1.64 7.82 32.81
CA LYS A 289 -2.60 8.01 33.90
C LYS A 289 -2.43 9.35 34.61
N TYR A 290 -1.20 9.73 34.98
CA TYR A 290 -0.94 11.03 35.60
C TYR A 290 -1.36 12.17 34.66
N GLU A 291 -0.94 12.11 33.40
CA GLU A 291 -1.29 13.15 32.41
C GLU A 291 -2.79 13.20 32.14
N PHE A 292 -3.49 12.05 32.08
CA PHE A 292 -4.95 11.98 31.95
C PHE A 292 -5.66 12.72 33.09
N PHE A 293 -5.24 12.48 34.33
CA PHE A 293 -5.84 13.14 35.50
C PHE A 293 -5.49 14.62 35.61
N ASP A 294 -4.31 15.03 35.17
CA ASP A 294 -3.96 16.44 35.09
C ASP A 294 -4.87 17.17 34.08
N ILE A 295 -5.12 16.57 32.91
CA ILE A 295 -6.06 17.11 31.93
C ILE A 295 -7.50 17.17 32.49
N ILE A 296 -7.95 16.16 33.25
CA ILE A 296 -9.27 16.18 33.93
C ILE A 296 -9.36 17.38 34.88
N ARG A 297 -8.34 17.59 35.72
CA ARG A 297 -8.31 18.67 36.71
C ARG A 297 -8.31 20.04 36.06
N GLU A 298 -7.52 20.22 35.01
CA GLU A 298 -7.46 21.46 34.23
C GLU A 298 -8.82 21.82 33.59
N ASN A 299 -9.61 20.81 33.21
CA ASN A 299 -10.92 21.00 32.58
C ASN A 299 -12.10 21.03 33.57
N LEU A 300 -11.83 21.20 34.88
CA LEU A 300 -12.83 21.17 35.96
C LEU A 300 -13.71 19.91 35.93
N GLY A 301 -13.12 18.78 35.54
CA GLY A 301 -13.79 17.49 35.49
C GLY A 301 -14.03 16.90 36.88
N ASP A 302 -15.07 16.07 37.01
CA ASP A 302 -15.35 15.33 38.24
C ASP A 302 -14.35 14.19 38.38
N VAL A 303 -13.28 14.42 39.16
CA VAL A 303 -12.21 13.44 39.37
C VAL A 303 -12.74 12.12 39.94
N ALA A 304 -13.72 12.17 40.85
CA ALA A 304 -14.28 10.98 41.47
C ALA A 304 -15.04 10.11 40.46
N PHE A 305 -15.73 10.73 39.49
CA PHE A 305 -16.37 9.99 38.40
C PHE A 305 -15.36 9.18 37.58
N TRP A 306 -14.21 9.77 37.24
CA TRP A 306 -13.16 9.11 36.46
C TRP A 306 -12.36 8.08 37.26
N GLU A 307 -12.08 8.35 38.54
CA GLU A 307 -11.44 7.39 39.45
C GLU A 307 -12.29 6.10 39.59
N ASN A 308 -13.61 6.25 39.70
CA ASN A 308 -14.53 5.10 39.79
C ASN A 308 -14.47 4.20 38.54
N MET A 309 -14.22 4.75 37.34
CA MET A 309 -14.08 3.96 36.11
C MET A 309 -12.79 3.14 36.06
N ILE A 310 -11.75 3.54 36.79
CA ILE A 310 -10.49 2.79 36.85
C ILE A 310 -10.63 1.61 37.81
N ILE A 311 -11.47 1.74 38.83
CA ILE A 311 -11.66 0.76 39.90
C ILE A 311 -12.72 -0.30 39.52
N SER A 312 -13.69 0.07 38.66
CA SER A 312 -14.82 -0.78 38.22
C SER A 312 -14.43 -1.96 37.35
#